data_AF-A0A5E6NDX8-F1
#
_entry.id   AF-A0A5E6NDX8-F1
#
_cell.length_a   1.000
_cell.length_b   1.000
_cell.length_c   1.000
_cell.angle_alpha   90.00
_cell.angle_beta   90.00
_cell.angle_gamma   90.00
#
_symmetry.space_group_name_H-M   'P 1'
#
loop_
_entity.id
_entity.type
_entity.pdbx_description
1 polymer ?
#
loop_
_entity_poly.entity_id
_entity_poly.type
_entity_poly.pdbx_seq_one_letter_code
_entity_poly.pdbx_strand_id
1 'polypeptide(L)' 'TANGETFTTTNTYDSYSRLSVQTRPQNFKVENVYNQYGYLMAKRAPKAQITDYDRSI' A
#
# COMPACT_ATOMS: atom_id res chain seq x y z
N THR A 1 -4.08 18.52 0.80
CA THR A 1 -4.01 19.15 2.13
C THR A 1 -5.35 19.01 2.81
N ALA A 2 -5.37 18.62 4.08
CA ALA A 2 -6.58 18.68 4.91
C ALA A 2 -6.21 19.41 6.19
N ASN A 3 -7.01 20.39 6.61
CA ASN A 3 -6.74 21.21 7.80
C ASN A 3 -5.35 21.85 7.85
N GLY A 4 -4.76 22.18 6.69
CA GLY A 4 -3.40 22.75 6.60
C GLY A 4 -2.27 21.72 6.65
N GLU A 5 -2.55 20.43 6.85
CA GLU A 5 -1.55 19.37 6.77
C GLU A 5 -1.36 18.85 5.34
N THR A 6 -0.10 18.61 4.97
CA THR A 6 0.28 17.98 3.71
C THR A 6 0.48 16.49 3.91
N PHE A 7 -0.29 15.71 3.15
CA PHE A 7 -0.22 14.25 3.16
C PHE A 7 0.50 13.78 1.90
N THR A 8 1.74 13.34 2.07
CA THR A 8 2.56 12.83 0.96
C THR A 8 2.35 11.34 0.78
N THR A 9 2.22 10.92 -0.48
CA THR A 9 2.24 9.52 -0.89
C THR A 9 3.39 9.32 -1.87
N THR A 10 4.19 8.27 -1.68
CA THR A 10 5.28 7.90 -2.59
C THR A 10 5.04 6.52 -3.19
N ASN A 11 5.51 6.32 -4.42
CA ASN A 11 5.37 5.07 -5.16
C ASN A 11 6.77 4.55 -5.54
N THR A 12 6.99 3.26 -5.38
CA THR A 12 8.12 2.54 -5.99
C THR A 12 7.60 1.58 -7.05
N TYR A 13 8.41 1.33 -8.07
CA TYR A 13 8.05 0.50 -9.19
C TYR A 13 9.01 -0.69 -9.30
N ASP A 14 8.51 -1.82 -9.78
CA ASP A 14 9.35 -2.96 -10.11
C ASP A 14 10.06 -2.78 -11.47
N SER A 15 10.85 -3.78 -11.88
CA SER A 15 11.60 -3.75 -13.14
C SER A 15 10.72 -3.67 -14.40
N TYR A 16 9.42 -3.97 -14.28
CA TYR A 16 8.44 -3.86 -15.36
C TYR A 16 7.67 -2.54 -15.30
N SER A 17 8.13 -1.58 -14.50
CA SER A 17 7.47 -0.30 -14.26
C SER A 17 6.05 -0.42 -13.68
N ARG A 18 5.75 -1.52 -13.00
CA ARG A 18 4.47 -1.71 -12.29
C ARG A 18 4.60 -1.22 -10.86
N LEU A 19 3.53 -0.66 -10.31
CA LEU A 19 3.51 -0.14 -8.94
C LEU A 19 3.78 -1.27 -7.95
N SER A 20 4.94 -1.27 -7.29
CA SER A 20 5.36 -2.29 -6.33
C SER A 20 4.90 -1.93 -4.92
N VAL A 21 5.28 -0.74 -4.43
CA VAL A 21 4.91 -0.27 -3.09
C VAL A 21 4.38 1.16 -3.15
N GLN A 22 3.27 1.40 -2.47
CA GLN A 22 2.79 2.73 -2.14
C GLN A 22 3.01 2.99 -0.65
N THR A 23 3.75 4.05 -0.32
CA THR A 23 3.89 4.53 1.06
C THR A 23 2.98 5.73 1.25
N ARG A 24 1.99 5.58 2.12
CA ARG A 24 1.03 6.60 2.52
C ARG A 24 1.54 7.35 3.77
N PRO A 25 0.85 8.40 4.22
CA PRO A 25 1.18 9.08 5.47
C PRO A 25 1.35 8.10 6.64
N GLN A 26 2.12 8.51 7.64
CA GLN A 26 2.46 7.69 8.82
C GLN A 26 3.19 6.37 8.45
N ASN A 27 3.87 6.35 7.30
CA ASN A 27 4.60 5.20 6.77
C ASN A 27 3.72 3.96 6.53
N PHE A 28 2.42 4.14 6.27
CA PHE A 28 1.54 3.02 5.94
C PHE A 28 1.85 2.49 4.54
N LYS A 29 2.39 1.27 4.46
CA LYS A 29 2.84 0.66 3.21
C LYS A 29 1.81 -0.30 2.65
N VAL A 30 1.49 -0.15 1.37
CA VAL A 30 0.68 -1.09 0.61
C VAL A 30 1.52 -1.68 -0.51
N GLU A 31 1.62 -3.00 -0.57
CA GLU A 31 2.41 -3.71 -1.57
C GLU A 31 1.49 -4.42 -2.57
N ASN A 32 1.80 -4.32 -3.86
CA ASN A 32 1.17 -5.11 -4.90
C ASN A 32 2.04 -6.32 -5.23
N VAL A 33 1.42 -7.50 -5.28
CA VAL A 33 2.06 -8.74 -5.70
C VAL A 33 1.50 -9.16 -7.03
N TYR A 34 2.37 -9.31 -8.02
CA TYR A 34 2.00 -9.72 -9.37
C TYR A 34 2.42 -11.17 -9.63
N ASN A 35 1.62 -11.90 -10.41
CA ASN A 35 2.03 -13.21 -10.92
C ASN A 35 3.06 -13.06 -12.05
N GLN A 36 3.56 -14.20 -12.53
CA GLN A 36 4.53 -14.25 -13.64
C GLN A 36 4.03 -13.63 -14.95
N TYR A 37 2.72 -13.56 -15.16
CA TYR A 37 2.09 -12.95 -16.33
C TYR A 37 1.83 -11.45 -16.15
N GLY A 38 2.14 -10.91 -14.97
CA GLY A 38 1.96 -9.50 -14.62
C GLY A 38 0.56 -9.10 -14.16
N TYR A 39 -0.30 -10.06 -13.87
CA TYR A 39 -1.59 -9.79 -13.24
C TYR A 39 -1.44 -9.65 -11.72
N LEU A 40 -2.20 -8.72 -11.14
CA LEU A 40 -2.24 -8.50 -9.70
C LEU A 40 -2.85 -9.72 -9.00
N MET A 41 -2.08 -10.38 -8.14
CA MET A 41 -2.55 -11.49 -7.30
C MET A 41 -3.06 -11.02 -5.95
N ALA A 42 -2.37 -10.07 -5.33
CA ALA A 42 -2.67 -9.65 -3.97
C ALA A 42 -2.27 -8.19 -3.72
N LYS A 43 -2.96 -7.58 -2.76
CA LYS A 43 -2.54 -6.35 -2.08
C LYS A 43 -2.26 -6.67 -0.62
N ARG A 44 -1.06 -6.36 -0.15
CA ARG A 44 -0.65 -6.60 1.24
C ARG A 44 -0.54 -5.27 1.97
N ALA A 45 -0.95 -5.28 3.23
CA ALA A 45 -0.84 -4.14 4.13
C ALA A 45 -0.39 -4.65 5.51
N PRO A 46 0.32 -3.83 6.31
CA PRO A 46 0.79 -4.22 7.63
C PRO A 46 -0.40 -4.39 8.57
N LYS A 47 -0.69 -5.63 8.98
CA LYS A 47 -1.77 -5.97 9.93
C LYS A 47 -1.75 -5.07 11.17
N ALA A 48 -0.56 -4.82 11.73
CA ALA A 48 -0.38 -4.00 12.94
C ALA A 48 -0.84 -2.53 12.79
N GLN A 49 -1.01 -2.02 11.58
CA GLN A 49 -1.49 -0.66 11.33
C GLN A 49 -2.96 -0.61 10.88
N ILE A 50 -3.66 -1.75 10.91
CA ILE A 50 -5.08 -1.86 10.58
C ILE A 50 -5.83 -2.10 11.90
N THR A 51 -6.39 -1.04 12.46
CA THR A 51 -7.04 -1.04 13.78
C THR A 51 -8.28 -1.94 13.86
N ASP A 52 -8.88 -2.28 12.72
CA ASP A 52 -10.12 -3.07 12.65
C ASP A 52 -9.90 -4.48 12.07
N TYR A 53 -8.65 -4.94 12.00
CA TYR A 53 -8.30 -6.15 11.25
C TYR A 53 -8.98 -7.43 11.80
N ASP A 54 -9.06 -7.56 13.13
CA ASP A 54 -9.64 -8.71 13.82
C ASP A 54 -11.02 -8.39 14.43
N ARG A 55 -11.71 -7.32 13.99
CA ARG A 55 -13.02 -6.98 14.57
C ARG A 55 -14.05 -8.02 14.15
N SER A 56 -14.44 -8.87 15.09
CA SER A 56 -15.59 -9.77 14.97
C SER A 56 -16.88 -8.95 14.86
N ILE A 57 -17.68 -9.23 13.82
CA ILE A 57 -19.05 -8.73 13.63
C ILE A 57 -19.99 -9.49 14.56
#